data_AF-A0A660ZJR2-F1
#
_entry.id   AF-A0A660ZJR2-F1
#
_cell.length_a   1.000
_cell.length_b   1.000
_cell.length_c   1.000
_cell.angle_alpha   90.00
_cell.angle_beta   90.00
_cell.angle_gamma   90.00
#
_symmetry.space_group_name_H-M   'P 1'
#
loop_
_entity.id
_entity.type
_entity.pdbx_description
1 polymer ?
#
loop_
_entity_poly.entity_id
_entity_poly.type
_entity_poly.pdbx_seq_one_letter_code
_entity_poly.pdbx_strand_id
1 'polypeptide(L)'
;MLRALGKVIEVEETGEEKAGFISLRIRARVAGEAHPALKLPPGLKGRCLWVERVYRERLRPRKGDFIVITYDELSSLIKWGREPLVPGKVFREDVDADGFPEITFETDLLRCSVAPHRGATLRSLKYRGKEFFVGKGEYLNVDYIELGGVDDHMESGKYGGALSSLKYEYEVDEGEIQLTGRAKGFEIEKAINLERDFPLLTVKISFKARKKAELNYWMRMAVRGVPGRSVILFPARDGLVRERYHFQYLDSLFRALEISRMSLPGVLVLDEAEGVSLLAVFSQLPESVAYRSYGTFFTVEPAFERASLKKGEISQYLLGLIPGTFYSASGFHLGVFDFQEEKGRNRLISSLVTVESRAPELLLRGKRISYNRIG
;
A
#
# COMPACT_ATOMS: atom_id res chain seq x y z
N MET A 1 27.11 18.66 -7.64
CA MET A 1 26.18 17.59 -7.21
C MET A 1 27.01 16.40 -6.73
N LEU A 2 26.71 15.83 -5.55
CA LEU A 2 27.51 14.76 -4.94
C LEU A 2 27.59 13.53 -5.86
N ARG A 3 28.78 12.94 -6.00
CA ARG A 3 29.02 11.71 -6.75
C ARG A 3 30.02 10.84 -5.98
N ALA A 4 29.72 9.55 -5.83
CA ALA A 4 30.63 8.59 -5.19
C ALA A 4 31.35 7.75 -6.24
N LEU A 5 32.53 7.28 -5.90
CA LEU A 5 33.22 6.24 -6.64
C LEU A 5 32.79 4.88 -6.09
N GLY A 6 32.21 4.03 -6.94
CA GLY A 6 31.75 2.69 -6.60
C GLY A 6 32.64 1.62 -7.24
N LYS A 7 33.14 0.67 -6.44
CA LYS A 7 33.82 -0.52 -6.96
C LYS A 7 32.81 -1.61 -7.25
N VAL A 8 32.76 -2.12 -8.48
CA VAL A 8 31.84 -3.17 -8.90
C VAL A 8 32.20 -4.49 -8.22
N ILE A 9 31.22 -5.09 -7.56
CA ILE A 9 31.31 -6.39 -6.88
C ILE A 9 30.64 -7.49 -7.71
N GLU A 10 29.53 -7.14 -8.38
CA GLU A 10 28.63 -8.07 -9.05
C GLU A 10 27.88 -7.34 -10.17
N VAL A 11 27.56 -8.06 -11.25
CA VAL A 11 26.84 -7.55 -12.41
C VAL A 11 25.83 -8.60 -12.87
N GLU A 12 24.56 -8.22 -12.97
CA GLU A 12 23.45 -9.01 -13.49
C GLU A 12 22.90 -8.32 -14.74
N GLU A 13 22.45 -9.09 -15.73
CA GLU A 13 21.78 -8.58 -16.91
C GLU A 13 20.27 -8.58 -16.67
N THR A 14 19.60 -7.44 -16.92
CA THR A 14 18.19 -7.25 -16.53
C THR A 14 17.21 -7.11 -17.69
N GLY A 15 17.64 -7.17 -18.96
CA GLY A 15 16.71 -7.08 -20.10
C GLY A 15 17.35 -7.13 -21.49
N GLU A 16 16.51 -6.97 -22.52
CA GLU A 16 16.82 -7.16 -23.95
C GLU A 16 17.94 -6.24 -24.49
N GLU A 17 18.88 -6.85 -25.21
CA GLU A 17 19.83 -6.13 -26.07
C GLU A 17 19.10 -5.34 -27.16
N LYS A 18 19.29 -4.02 -27.17
CA LYS A 18 18.82 -3.17 -28.26
C LYS A 18 20.00 -2.40 -28.85
N ALA A 19 20.30 -2.66 -30.12
CA ALA A 19 21.21 -1.86 -30.94
C ALA A 19 22.58 -1.54 -30.27
N GLY A 20 23.24 -2.55 -29.70
CA GLY A 20 24.57 -2.40 -29.07
C GLY A 20 24.56 -1.78 -27.67
N PHE A 21 23.39 -1.74 -27.00
CA PHE A 21 23.23 -1.36 -25.60
C PHE A 21 22.71 -2.53 -24.76
N ILE A 22 23.18 -2.59 -23.51
CA ILE A 22 22.85 -3.62 -22.52
C ILE A 22 22.39 -2.97 -21.22
N SER A 23 21.28 -3.46 -20.68
CA SER A 23 20.76 -3.07 -19.37
C SER A 23 21.38 -3.96 -18.30
N LEU A 24 22.08 -3.33 -17.35
CA LEU A 24 22.81 -4.01 -16.30
C LEU A 24 22.36 -3.53 -14.93
N ARG A 25 22.28 -4.49 -14.02
CA ARG A 25 22.16 -4.26 -12.59
C ARG A 25 23.48 -4.55 -11.92
N ILE A 26 24.04 -3.55 -11.25
CA ILE A 26 25.42 -3.57 -10.79
C ILE A 26 25.44 -3.39 -9.28
N ARG A 27 26.01 -4.36 -8.56
CA ARG A 27 26.31 -4.19 -7.14
C ARG A 27 27.64 -3.48 -7.02
N ALA A 28 27.64 -2.30 -6.42
CA ALA A 28 28.84 -1.50 -6.23
C ALA A 28 29.07 -1.20 -4.75
N ARG A 29 30.34 -1.27 -4.30
CA ARG A 29 30.78 -0.82 -2.98
C ARG A 29 31.28 0.62 -3.06
N VAL A 30 30.76 1.50 -2.24
CA VAL A 30 31.23 2.89 -2.13
C VAL A 30 32.69 2.89 -1.68
N ALA A 31 33.60 3.24 -2.58
CA ALA A 31 35.04 3.25 -2.35
C ALA A 31 35.53 4.60 -1.80
N GLY A 32 34.88 5.70 -2.18
CA GLY A 32 35.25 7.06 -1.79
C GLY A 32 34.55 8.12 -2.62
N GLU A 33 34.96 9.38 -2.52
CA GLU A 33 34.45 10.45 -3.38
C GLU A 33 34.85 10.23 -4.83
N ALA A 34 33.95 10.51 -5.79
CA ALA A 34 34.34 10.58 -7.20
C ALA A 34 35.08 11.88 -7.56
N HIS A 35 34.96 12.91 -6.72
CA HIS A 35 35.64 14.18 -6.89
C HIS A 35 36.22 14.66 -5.55
N PRO A 36 37.53 14.99 -5.46
CA PRO A 36 38.20 15.30 -4.18
C PRO A 36 37.56 16.44 -3.38
N ALA A 37 36.97 17.43 -4.06
CA ALA A 37 36.30 18.57 -3.42
C ALA A 37 34.88 18.24 -2.88
N LEU A 38 34.27 17.11 -3.24
CA LEU A 38 32.89 16.75 -2.89
C LEU A 38 32.88 15.60 -1.89
N LYS A 39 33.14 15.92 -0.62
CA LYS A 39 33.24 14.96 0.48
C LYS A 39 31.97 14.11 0.61
N LEU A 40 32.16 12.81 0.83
CA LEU A 40 31.05 11.90 1.13
C LEU A 40 30.57 12.11 2.58
N PRO A 41 29.27 12.03 2.82
CA PRO A 41 28.74 11.92 4.18
C PRO A 41 29.41 10.78 4.97
N PRO A 42 29.64 10.97 6.29
CA PRO A 42 30.21 9.94 7.16
C PRO A 42 29.39 8.64 7.11
N GLY A 43 30.06 7.48 7.15
CA GLY A 43 29.41 6.17 7.22
C GLY A 43 28.98 5.54 5.88
N LEU A 44 29.15 6.25 4.76
CA LEU A 44 28.87 5.72 3.41
C LEU A 44 30.00 4.85 2.85
N LYS A 45 31.26 5.18 3.16
CA LYS A 45 32.41 4.44 2.66
C LYS A 45 32.34 2.98 3.11
N GLY A 46 32.47 2.06 2.16
CA GLY A 46 32.44 0.63 2.39
C GLY A 46 31.06 -0.02 2.34
N ARG A 47 29.97 0.77 2.31
CA ARG A 47 28.60 0.27 2.06
C ARG A 47 28.45 -0.15 0.61
N CYS A 48 27.58 -1.12 0.33
CA CYS A 48 27.25 -1.48 -1.06
C CYS A 48 25.87 -0.96 -1.44
N LEU A 49 25.60 -0.94 -2.73
CA LEU A 49 24.29 -0.67 -3.30
C LEU A 49 24.15 -1.35 -4.65
N TRP A 50 22.91 -1.58 -5.06
CA TRP A 50 22.58 -1.93 -6.44
C TRP A 50 22.27 -0.66 -7.23
N VAL A 51 22.76 -0.61 -8.47
CA VAL A 51 22.45 0.45 -9.44
C VAL A 51 22.07 -0.15 -10.78
N GLU A 52 21.06 0.41 -11.43
CA GLU A 52 20.58 -0.05 -12.73
C GLU A 52 20.89 0.97 -13.81
N ARG A 53 21.55 0.52 -14.88
CA ARG A 53 22.07 1.39 -15.93
C ARG A 53 22.12 0.70 -17.26
N VAL A 54 21.93 1.50 -18.30
CA VAL A 54 22.16 1.09 -19.69
C VAL A 54 23.58 1.48 -20.10
N TYR A 55 24.35 0.51 -20.56
CA TYR A 55 25.69 0.72 -21.11
C TYR A 55 25.69 0.41 -22.59
N ARG A 56 26.61 1.03 -23.35
CA ARG A 56 27.03 0.45 -24.63
C ARG A 56 27.75 -0.85 -24.32
N GLU A 57 27.52 -1.89 -25.10
CA GLU A 57 28.07 -3.23 -24.86
C GLU A 57 29.61 -3.21 -24.66
N ARG A 58 30.33 -2.43 -25.49
CA ARG A 58 31.78 -2.22 -25.38
C ARG A 58 32.25 -1.52 -24.08
N LEU A 59 31.34 -0.86 -23.37
CA LEU A 59 31.59 -0.15 -22.11
C LEU A 59 31.00 -0.89 -20.91
N ARG A 60 30.67 -2.18 -21.07
CA ARG A 60 30.15 -3.03 -20.00
C ARG A 60 31.14 -3.09 -18.82
N PRO A 61 30.74 -2.62 -17.62
CA PRO A 61 31.56 -2.74 -16.43
C PRO A 61 31.69 -4.21 -16.01
N ARG A 62 32.87 -4.58 -15.52
CA ARG A 62 33.19 -5.90 -14.98
C ARG A 62 33.39 -5.83 -13.48
N LYS A 63 33.32 -6.98 -12.81
CA LYS A 63 33.70 -7.10 -11.40
C LYS A 63 35.13 -6.57 -11.19
N GLY A 64 35.28 -5.66 -10.23
CA GLY A 64 36.53 -4.98 -9.93
C GLY A 64 36.66 -3.57 -10.51
N ASP A 65 35.89 -3.25 -11.56
CA ASP A 65 35.91 -1.93 -12.18
C ASP A 65 35.32 -0.85 -11.27
N PHE A 66 35.55 0.41 -11.63
CA PHE A 66 34.97 1.54 -10.94
C PHE A 66 33.89 2.20 -11.78
N ILE A 67 32.78 2.53 -11.13
CA ILE A 67 31.70 3.33 -11.68
C ILE A 67 31.48 4.57 -10.83
N VAL A 68 31.02 5.66 -11.45
CA VAL A 68 30.60 6.85 -10.71
C VAL A 68 29.15 6.69 -10.34
N ILE A 69 28.83 6.68 -9.05
CA ILE A 69 27.47 6.59 -8.49
C ILE A 69 26.92 8.01 -8.30
N THR A 70 25.72 8.26 -8.80
CA THR A 70 25.05 9.57 -8.75
C THR A 70 24.43 9.84 -7.38
N TYR A 71 24.06 11.10 -7.13
CA TYR A 71 23.35 11.46 -5.90
C TYR A 71 22.02 10.70 -5.76
N ASP A 72 21.27 10.53 -6.85
CA ASP A 72 19.97 9.85 -6.84
C ASP A 72 20.11 8.39 -6.42
N GLU A 73 21.13 7.71 -6.96
CA GLU A 73 21.48 6.32 -6.59
C GLU A 73 22.00 6.21 -5.15
N LEU A 74 22.70 7.23 -4.65
CA LEU A 74 23.17 7.30 -3.25
C LEU A 74 22.07 7.72 -2.26
N SER A 75 20.98 8.32 -2.74
CA SER A 75 20.02 9.02 -1.89
C SER A 75 19.37 8.09 -0.86
N SER A 76 19.15 6.83 -1.22
CA SER A 76 18.62 5.79 -0.31
C SER A 76 19.60 5.45 0.82
N LEU A 77 20.89 5.31 0.50
CA LEU A 77 21.95 5.11 1.50
C LEU A 77 22.12 6.32 2.42
N ILE A 78 22.02 7.54 1.86
CA ILE A 78 22.16 8.80 2.61
C ILE A 78 20.98 9.02 3.56
N LYS A 79 19.75 8.80 3.10
CA LYS A 79 18.53 9.06 3.89
C LYS A 79 18.25 7.97 4.93
N TRP A 80 18.59 6.72 4.61
CA TRP A 80 18.15 5.56 5.40
C TRP A 80 19.29 4.70 5.94
N GLY A 81 20.55 5.03 5.65
CA GLY A 81 21.73 4.34 6.20
C GLY A 81 21.92 2.90 5.72
N ARG A 82 21.23 2.47 4.66
CA ARG A 82 21.17 1.08 4.17
C ARG A 82 21.30 1.01 2.65
N GLU A 83 21.82 -0.11 2.15
CA GLU A 83 21.89 -0.39 0.71
C GLU A 83 20.46 -0.26 0.12
N PRO A 84 20.23 0.43 -1.02
CA PRO A 84 18.96 0.34 -1.73
C PRO A 84 18.63 -1.14 -1.94
N LEU A 85 17.48 -1.53 -1.41
CA LEU A 85 17.05 -2.90 -1.29
C LEU A 85 16.66 -3.44 -2.66
N VAL A 86 16.94 -4.72 -2.89
CA VAL A 86 16.50 -5.44 -4.08
C VAL A 86 14.97 -5.57 -4.03
N PRO A 87 14.23 -5.17 -5.07
CA PRO A 87 12.80 -5.38 -5.13
C PRO A 87 12.42 -6.84 -4.89
N GLY A 88 11.43 -7.06 -4.03
CA GLY A 88 10.95 -8.41 -3.69
C GLY A 88 11.62 -9.07 -2.49
N LYS A 89 12.51 -8.37 -1.75
CA LYS A 89 13.09 -8.92 -0.52
C LYS A 89 12.19 -8.66 0.69
N VAL A 90 11.94 -9.73 1.44
CA VAL A 90 11.23 -9.71 2.72
C VAL A 90 12.24 -9.61 3.86
N PHE A 91 12.00 -8.73 4.81
CA PHE A 91 12.85 -8.62 6.00
C PHE A 91 12.04 -8.31 7.26
N ARG A 92 12.64 -8.63 8.40
CA ARG A 92 12.07 -8.36 9.73
C ARG A 92 12.67 -7.09 10.28
N GLU A 93 11.83 -6.14 10.67
CA GLU A 93 12.23 -4.89 11.29
C GLU A 93 11.20 -4.54 12.35
N ASP A 94 11.64 -4.21 13.57
CA ASP A 94 10.78 -3.57 14.57
C ASP A 94 10.60 -2.11 14.13
N VAL A 95 9.67 -1.92 13.21
CA VAL A 95 9.32 -0.61 12.66
C VAL A 95 8.82 0.23 13.80
N ASP A 96 7.97 -0.29 14.68
CA ASP A 96 7.25 0.48 15.71
C ASP A 96 8.04 0.74 17.01
N ALA A 97 9.22 0.13 17.16
CA ALA A 97 10.05 0.13 18.36
C ALA A 97 9.31 -0.42 19.59
N ASP A 98 8.40 -1.38 19.38
CA ASP A 98 7.57 -2.01 20.42
C ASP A 98 8.16 -3.33 20.93
N GLY A 99 9.33 -3.72 20.42
CA GLY A 99 10.00 -4.97 20.75
C GLY A 99 9.57 -6.16 19.90
N PHE A 100 8.66 -5.99 18.93
CA PHE A 100 8.16 -7.04 18.06
C PHE A 100 8.42 -6.71 16.59
N PRO A 101 9.12 -7.58 15.84
CA PRO A 101 9.44 -7.28 14.45
C PRO A 101 8.22 -7.42 13.53
N GLU A 102 7.96 -6.39 12.72
CA GLU A 102 7.10 -6.46 11.54
C GLU A 102 7.81 -7.13 10.36
N ILE A 103 7.00 -7.71 9.47
CA ILE A 103 7.45 -8.22 8.17
C ILE A 103 7.31 -7.10 7.16
N THR A 104 8.42 -6.69 6.56
CA THR A 104 8.45 -5.60 5.57
C THR A 104 8.80 -6.13 4.19
N PHE A 105 8.07 -5.66 3.18
CA PHE A 105 8.42 -5.80 1.76
C PHE A 105 8.79 -4.47 1.17
N GLU A 106 9.72 -4.49 0.22
CA GLU A 106 10.13 -3.32 -0.52
C GLU A 106 10.40 -3.68 -1.99
N THR A 107 9.86 -2.84 -2.89
CA THR A 107 10.16 -2.75 -4.32
C THR A 107 10.68 -1.35 -4.64
N ASP A 108 11.07 -1.10 -5.89
CA ASP A 108 11.53 0.22 -6.32
C ASP A 108 10.45 1.31 -6.18
N LEU A 109 9.17 0.90 -6.11
CA LEU A 109 8.03 1.79 -6.06
C LEU A 109 7.33 1.77 -4.70
N LEU A 110 7.26 0.62 -4.06
CA LEU A 110 6.43 0.38 -2.88
C LEU A 110 7.21 -0.19 -1.72
N ARG A 111 6.82 0.21 -0.51
CA ARG A 111 7.21 -0.46 0.71
C ARG A 111 5.97 -0.69 1.56
N CYS A 112 5.80 -1.89 2.09
CA CYS A 112 4.72 -2.18 3.03
C CYS A 112 5.24 -2.95 4.23
N SER A 113 4.59 -2.79 5.38
CA SER A 113 4.90 -3.58 6.58
C SER A 113 3.65 -4.20 7.18
N VAL A 114 3.78 -5.42 7.69
CA VAL A 114 2.71 -6.22 8.28
C VAL A 114 3.14 -6.61 9.68
N ALA A 115 2.22 -6.51 10.65
CA ALA A 115 2.45 -6.88 12.05
C ALA A 115 1.72 -8.20 12.38
N PRO A 116 2.36 -9.38 12.27
CA PRO A 116 1.73 -10.66 12.61
C PRO A 116 1.29 -10.74 14.06
N HIS A 117 2.02 -10.07 14.97
CA HIS A 117 1.71 -10.00 16.40
C HIS A 117 0.49 -9.15 16.73
N ARG A 118 0.02 -8.34 15.78
CA ARG A 118 -1.16 -7.46 15.91
C ARG A 118 -2.24 -7.85 14.93
N GLY A 119 -2.63 -9.13 14.95
CA GLY A 119 -3.71 -9.64 14.10
C GLY A 119 -3.43 -9.55 12.60
N ALA A 120 -2.16 -9.65 12.19
CA ALA A 120 -1.76 -9.51 10.80
C ALA A 120 -2.14 -8.16 10.15
N THR A 121 -2.14 -7.07 10.94
CA THR A 121 -2.46 -5.72 10.46
C THR A 121 -1.42 -5.25 9.44
N LEU A 122 -1.89 -4.70 8.30
CA LEU A 122 -1.02 -4.02 7.33
C LEU A 122 -0.71 -2.63 7.87
N ARG A 123 0.46 -2.41 8.47
CA ARG A 123 0.80 -1.19 9.23
C ARG A 123 1.21 -0.01 8.37
N SER A 124 1.93 -0.26 7.28
CA SER A 124 2.51 0.77 6.43
C SER A 124 2.27 0.45 4.96
N LEU A 125 2.01 1.48 4.17
CA LEU A 125 2.07 1.43 2.72
C LEU A 125 2.69 2.75 2.23
N LYS A 126 3.93 2.66 1.79
CA LYS A 126 4.70 3.78 1.27
C LYS A 126 4.86 3.68 -0.24
N TYR A 127 4.60 4.77 -0.94
CA TYR A 127 4.87 4.92 -2.37
C TYR A 127 5.72 6.15 -2.61
N ARG A 128 6.86 5.99 -3.30
CA ARG A 128 7.81 7.10 -3.55
C ARG A 128 8.17 7.90 -2.29
N GLY A 129 8.29 7.21 -1.15
CA GLY A 129 8.61 7.79 0.15
C GLY A 129 7.44 8.40 0.93
N LYS A 130 6.23 8.50 0.34
CA LYS A 130 5.04 8.95 1.05
C LYS A 130 4.32 7.79 1.71
N GLU A 131 4.03 7.92 3.00
CA GLU A 131 3.19 7.01 3.77
C GLU A 131 1.70 7.34 3.57
N PHE A 132 0.89 6.32 3.24
CA PHE A 132 -0.56 6.47 3.13
C PHE A 132 -1.29 6.20 4.44
N PHE A 133 -0.76 5.35 5.31
CA PHE A 133 -1.45 4.98 6.53
C PHE A 133 -0.94 5.77 7.73
N VAL A 134 -1.83 5.97 8.70
CA VAL A 134 -1.39 6.46 10.01
C VAL A 134 -0.51 5.38 10.62
N GLY A 135 0.61 5.80 11.19
CA GLY A 135 1.58 4.90 11.79
C GLY A 135 2.03 5.38 13.15
N LYS A 136 2.04 4.44 14.10
CA LYS A 136 2.54 4.44 15.48
C LYS A 136 1.84 5.33 16.50
N GLY A 137 1.33 4.67 17.55
CA GLY A 137 1.03 5.32 18.83
C GLY A 137 -0.15 6.30 18.80
N GLU A 138 -0.90 6.36 17.70
CA GLU A 138 -2.16 7.08 17.64
C GLU A 138 -3.27 6.16 18.15
N TYR A 139 -4.00 6.63 19.17
CA TYR A 139 -5.08 5.88 19.79
C TYR A 139 -6.35 6.72 19.71
N LEU A 140 -7.49 6.05 19.53
CA LEU A 140 -8.77 6.71 19.81
C LEU A 140 -8.88 6.94 21.31
N ASN A 141 -9.15 8.19 21.72
CA ASN A 141 -9.33 8.59 23.12
C ASN A 141 -10.41 7.78 23.86
N VAL A 142 -11.31 7.13 23.13
CA VAL A 142 -12.31 6.22 23.67
C VAL A 142 -11.84 4.80 23.36
N ASP A 143 -11.61 4.01 24.41
CA ASP A 143 -11.25 2.58 24.38
C ASP A 143 -9.79 2.19 24.05
N TYR A 144 -8.85 3.15 23.93
CA TYR A 144 -7.44 2.86 23.61
C TYR A 144 -7.27 1.97 22.37
N ILE A 145 -8.15 2.15 21.38
CA ILE A 145 -8.04 1.45 20.11
C ILE A 145 -6.87 2.08 19.37
N GLU A 146 -5.78 1.33 19.24
CA GLU A 146 -4.66 1.75 18.41
C GLU A 146 -5.10 1.85 16.96
N LEU A 147 -4.73 2.96 16.33
CA LEU A 147 -5.02 3.26 14.95
C LEU A 147 -3.79 3.02 14.09
N GLY A 148 -4.04 2.63 12.85
CA GLY A 148 -3.02 2.63 11.82
C GLY A 148 -3.09 1.43 10.92
N GLY A 149 -2.89 1.69 9.63
CA GLY A 149 -2.86 0.64 8.63
C GLY A 149 -4.24 0.15 8.21
N VAL A 150 -4.29 -1.13 7.82
CA VAL A 150 -5.52 -1.87 7.52
C VAL A 150 -5.66 -3.03 8.50
N ASP A 151 -6.69 -2.97 9.34
CA ASP A 151 -7.02 -3.96 10.34
C ASP A 151 -8.40 -4.61 10.08
N ASP A 152 -8.49 -5.88 10.46
CA ASP A 152 -9.64 -6.75 10.21
C ASP A 152 -10.48 -6.92 11.47
N HIS A 153 -11.81 -6.89 11.31
CA HIS A 153 -12.73 -6.98 12.44
C HIS A 153 -13.84 -8.00 12.18
N MET A 154 -14.28 -8.64 13.26
CA MET A 154 -15.42 -9.54 13.24
C MET A 154 -16.33 -9.30 14.45
N GLU A 155 -17.65 -9.32 14.29
CA GLU A 155 -18.55 -9.02 15.41
C GLU A 155 -18.58 -10.16 16.44
N SER A 156 -18.35 -9.81 17.71
CA SER A 156 -18.93 -10.52 18.86
C SER A 156 -19.39 -9.51 19.92
N GLY A 157 -20.51 -8.83 19.68
CA GLY A 157 -21.14 -7.92 20.64
C GLY A 157 -20.89 -6.42 20.38
N LYS A 158 -21.30 -5.58 21.36
CA LYS A 158 -21.53 -4.12 21.23
C LYS A 158 -20.30 -3.29 20.84
N TYR A 159 -19.10 -3.86 20.99
CA TYR A 159 -17.87 -3.38 20.36
C TYR A 159 -17.32 -4.56 19.58
N GLY A 160 -17.35 -4.47 18.25
CA GLY A 160 -16.83 -5.49 17.35
C GLY A 160 -15.43 -5.93 17.76
N GLY A 161 -15.19 -7.24 17.83
CA GLY A 161 -13.92 -7.77 18.30
C GLY A 161 -12.86 -7.60 17.22
N ALA A 162 -11.89 -6.73 17.47
CA ALA A 162 -10.74 -6.59 16.59
C ALA A 162 -9.97 -7.91 16.51
N LEU A 163 -9.67 -8.37 15.29
CA LEU A 163 -8.79 -9.53 15.09
C LEU A 163 -7.33 -9.20 15.45
N SER A 164 -7.05 -7.94 15.81
CA SER A 164 -5.75 -7.44 16.28
C SER A 164 -5.16 -8.21 17.47
N SER A 165 -6.01 -8.86 18.28
CA SER A 165 -5.58 -9.69 19.42
C SER A 165 -5.20 -11.13 19.05
N LEU A 166 -5.46 -11.56 17.82
CA LEU A 166 -5.13 -12.90 17.37
C LEU A 166 -3.64 -13.00 17.02
N LYS A 167 -3.03 -14.11 17.46
CA LYS A 167 -1.70 -14.50 16.99
C LYS A 167 -1.85 -15.21 15.64
N TYR A 168 -1.06 -14.77 14.67
CA TYR A 168 -0.94 -15.43 13.38
C TYR A 168 0.40 -16.14 13.28
N GLU A 169 0.38 -17.39 12.84
CA GLU A 169 1.53 -18.05 12.25
C GLU A 169 1.70 -17.52 10.82
N TYR A 170 2.91 -17.53 10.28
CA TYR A 170 3.12 -17.04 8.93
C TYR A 170 4.25 -17.75 8.19
N GLU A 171 4.06 -17.85 6.88
CA GLU A 171 5.04 -18.30 5.91
C GLU A 171 5.29 -17.17 4.90
N VAL A 172 6.52 -17.09 4.41
CA VAL A 172 6.95 -16.06 3.47
C VAL A 172 7.52 -16.75 2.25
N ASP A 173 6.94 -16.46 1.09
CA ASP A 173 7.46 -16.84 -0.22
C ASP A 173 7.67 -15.57 -1.05
N GLU A 174 8.43 -15.62 -2.15
CA GLU A 174 8.83 -14.45 -2.93
C GLU A 174 7.66 -13.52 -3.27
N GLY A 175 7.59 -12.36 -2.61
CA GLY A 175 6.54 -11.34 -2.80
C GLY A 175 5.20 -11.64 -2.13
N GLU A 176 5.08 -12.72 -1.35
CA GLU A 176 3.84 -13.15 -0.68
C GLU A 176 4.06 -13.51 0.80
N ILE A 177 3.18 -13.03 1.70
CA ILE A 177 3.03 -13.60 3.06
C ILE A 177 1.73 -14.34 3.12
N GLN A 178 1.77 -15.56 3.63
CA GLN A 178 0.59 -16.26 4.09
C GLN A 178 0.57 -16.27 5.60
N LEU A 179 -0.50 -15.74 6.20
CA LEU A 179 -0.70 -15.68 7.64
C LEU A 179 -1.90 -16.53 8.03
N THR A 180 -1.76 -17.41 9.01
CA THR A 180 -2.84 -18.27 9.49
C THR A 180 -3.12 -18.01 10.96
N GLY A 181 -4.38 -17.68 11.25
CA GLY A 181 -4.90 -17.41 12.59
C GLY A 181 -6.14 -18.25 12.89
N ARG A 182 -6.54 -18.30 14.15
CA ARG A 182 -7.74 -19.02 14.58
C ARG A 182 -8.58 -18.16 15.50
N ALA A 183 -9.85 -18.00 15.15
CA ALA A 183 -10.86 -17.34 15.95
C ALA A 183 -11.97 -18.33 16.34
N LYS A 184 -12.88 -17.91 17.22
CA LYS A 184 -14.00 -18.75 17.65
C LYS A 184 -14.87 -19.14 16.45
N GLY A 185 -14.76 -20.40 16.02
CA GLY A 185 -15.54 -20.96 14.92
C GLY A 185 -14.92 -20.80 13.53
N PHE A 186 -13.78 -20.10 13.40
CA PHE A 186 -13.13 -19.84 12.12
C PHE A 186 -11.63 -20.16 12.18
N GLU A 187 -11.13 -20.70 11.08
CA GLU A 187 -9.73 -20.60 10.67
C GLU A 187 -9.63 -19.44 9.69
N ILE A 188 -8.65 -18.57 9.90
CA ILE A 188 -8.49 -17.33 9.15
C ILE A 188 -7.16 -17.42 8.42
N GLU A 189 -7.18 -17.23 7.11
CA GLU A 189 -5.98 -17.18 6.28
C GLU A 189 -5.92 -15.82 5.61
N LYS A 190 -4.79 -15.12 5.74
CA LYS A 190 -4.54 -13.83 5.12
C LYS A 190 -3.32 -13.92 4.23
N ALA A 191 -3.51 -13.74 2.93
CA ALA A 191 -2.44 -13.70 1.95
C ALA A 191 -2.20 -12.25 1.51
N ILE A 192 -0.96 -11.77 1.64
CA ILE A 192 -0.56 -10.41 1.26
C ILE A 192 0.47 -10.55 0.16
N ASN A 193 0.16 -10.05 -1.03
CA ASN A 193 1.03 -10.16 -2.19
C ASN A 193 1.35 -8.78 -2.77
N LEU A 194 2.64 -8.52 -3.01
CA LEU A 194 3.14 -7.31 -3.63
C LEU A 194 3.54 -7.62 -5.07
N GLU A 195 2.85 -7.01 -6.03
CA GLU A 195 3.18 -7.16 -7.44
C GLU A 195 4.53 -6.53 -7.74
N ARG A 196 5.36 -7.26 -8.49
CA ARG A 196 6.75 -6.84 -8.78
C ARG A 196 6.80 -5.64 -9.73
N ASP A 197 5.99 -5.68 -10.79
CA ASP A 197 6.09 -4.77 -11.93
C ASP A 197 5.03 -3.66 -11.92
N PHE A 198 4.10 -3.70 -10.96
CA PHE A 198 3.01 -2.76 -10.84
C PHE A 198 2.83 -2.37 -9.37
N PRO A 199 2.57 -1.09 -9.03
CA PRO A 199 2.39 -0.67 -7.65
C PRO A 199 1.01 -1.14 -7.12
N LEU A 200 0.84 -2.44 -6.95
CA LEU A 200 -0.34 -3.08 -6.39
C LEU A 200 0.08 -3.94 -5.20
N LEU A 201 -0.54 -3.68 -4.06
CA LEU A 201 -0.56 -4.58 -2.93
C LEU A 201 -1.93 -5.24 -2.87
N THR A 202 -1.99 -6.57 -2.88
CA THR A 202 -3.22 -7.31 -2.64
C THR A 202 -3.23 -7.91 -1.24
N VAL A 203 -4.41 -7.89 -0.62
CA VAL A 203 -4.68 -8.48 0.69
C VAL A 203 -5.91 -9.38 0.54
N LYS A 204 -5.71 -10.68 0.44
CA LYS A 204 -6.76 -11.70 0.45
C LYS A 204 -6.97 -12.17 1.87
N ILE A 205 -8.20 -12.24 2.33
CA ILE A 205 -8.56 -12.87 3.61
C ILE A 205 -9.63 -13.92 3.38
N SER A 206 -9.43 -15.09 3.97
CA SER A 206 -10.32 -16.24 3.88
C SER A 206 -10.77 -16.66 5.27
N PHE A 207 -12.08 -16.83 5.45
CA PHE A 207 -12.70 -17.32 6.67
C PHE A 207 -13.24 -18.72 6.42
N LYS A 208 -12.57 -19.74 6.94
CA LYS A 208 -13.01 -21.13 6.86
C LYS A 208 -13.74 -21.52 8.12
N ALA A 209 -15.03 -21.83 7.99
CA ALA A 209 -15.89 -22.19 9.12
C ALA A 209 -15.52 -23.57 9.67
N ARG A 210 -15.13 -23.64 10.96
CA ARG A 210 -14.81 -24.89 11.66
C ARG A 210 -16.05 -25.59 12.22
N LYS A 211 -17.16 -24.85 12.31
CA LYS A 211 -18.50 -25.26 12.73
C LYS A 211 -19.51 -24.31 12.07
N LYS A 212 -20.81 -24.55 12.24
CA LYS A 212 -21.82 -23.55 11.86
C LYS A 212 -21.53 -22.23 12.59
N ALA A 213 -21.33 -21.16 11.83
CA ALA A 213 -20.96 -19.85 12.37
C ALA A 213 -21.51 -18.72 11.50
N GLU A 214 -21.79 -17.60 12.12
CA GLU A 214 -22.13 -16.35 11.42
C GLU A 214 -20.86 -15.51 11.29
N LEU A 215 -20.65 -14.99 10.09
CA LEU A 215 -19.58 -14.08 9.75
C LEU A 215 -20.16 -12.70 9.54
N ASN A 216 -19.83 -11.78 10.42
CA ASN A 216 -20.02 -10.35 10.22
C ASN A 216 -18.64 -9.70 10.19
N TYR A 217 -18.19 -9.31 8.99
CA TYR A 217 -16.83 -8.91 8.71
C TYR A 217 -16.77 -7.48 8.14
N TRP A 218 -15.81 -6.70 8.64
CA TRP A 218 -15.46 -5.40 8.07
C TRP A 218 -13.97 -5.15 8.21
N MET A 219 -13.44 -4.29 7.34
CA MET A 219 -12.09 -3.77 7.46
C MET A 219 -12.16 -2.35 8.02
N ARG A 220 -11.07 -1.91 8.63
CA ARG A 220 -10.82 -0.50 8.89
C ARG A 220 -9.50 -0.12 8.24
N MET A 221 -9.51 0.99 7.50
CA MET A 221 -8.32 1.58 6.88
C MET A 221 -8.10 2.95 7.50
N ALA A 222 -7.03 3.12 8.28
CA ALA A 222 -6.65 4.40 8.89
C ALA A 222 -5.68 5.14 7.95
N VAL A 223 -6.22 6.06 7.16
CA VAL A 223 -5.50 6.74 6.08
C VAL A 223 -5.10 8.14 6.53
N ARG A 224 -3.84 8.51 6.31
CA ARG A 224 -3.34 9.86 6.56
C ARG A 224 -4.13 10.87 5.74
N GLY A 225 -4.55 11.94 6.40
CA GLY A 225 -5.37 12.98 5.80
C GLY A 225 -4.83 14.36 6.14
N VAL A 226 -4.77 15.25 5.15
CA VAL A 226 -4.48 16.65 5.39
C VAL A 226 -5.79 17.45 5.36
N PRO A 227 -6.13 18.12 6.48
CA PRO A 227 -7.22 19.09 6.58
C PRO A 227 -7.42 19.97 5.34
N GLY A 228 -8.60 19.88 4.71
CA GLY A 228 -8.96 20.72 3.56
C GLY A 228 -8.29 20.35 2.23
N ARG A 229 -7.39 19.36 2.20
CA ARG A 229 -6.64 18.94 1.00
C ARG A 229 -6.89 17.49 0.62
N SER A 230 -7.19 16.64 1.59
CA SER A 230 -7.54 15.27 1.31
C SER A 230 -8.98 15.16 0.81
N VAL A 231 -9.21 14.29 -0.18
CA VAL A 231 -10.55 14.04 -0.74
C VAL A 231 -10.75 12.55 -0.84
N ILE A 232 -11.96 12.10 -0.51
CA ILE A 232 -12.37 10.71 -0.68
C ILE A 232 -13.49 10.67 -1.70
N LEU A 233 -13.33 9.83 -2.70
CA LEU A 233 -14.32 9.60 -3.74
C LEU A 233 -14.87 8.18 -3.60
N PHE A 234 -16.19 8.08 -3.41
CA PHE A 234 -16.94 6.84 -3.40
C PHE A 234 -17.70 6.69 -4.73
N PRO A 235 -17.50 5.61 -5.47
CA PRO A 235 -18.25 5.34 -6.67
C PRO A 235 -19.64 4.78 -6.30
N ALA A 236 -20.68 5.49 -6.76
CA ALA A 236 -22.08 5.12 -6.64
C ALA A 236 -22.71 4.91 -8.03
N ARG A 237 -23.94 4.36 -8.04
CA ARG A 237 -24.56 3.76 -9.24
C ARG A 237 -24.73 4.76 -10.37
N ASP A 238 -25.00 6.01 -10.02
CA ASP A 238 -25.31 7.09 -10.95
C ASP A 238 -24.29 8.24 -10.87
N GLY A 239 -23.13 8.03 -10.24
CA GLY A 239 -22.12 9.07 -10.10
C GLY A 239 -21.09 8.82 -9.00
N LEU A 240 -20.06 9.68 -8.94
CA LEU A 240 -19.12 9.71 -7.82
C LEU A 240 -19.75 10.54 -6.69
N VAL A 241 -19.92 9.91 -5.52
CA VAL A 241 -20.19 10.61 -4.26
C VAL A 241 -18.86 11.09 -3.74
N ARG A 242 -18.74 12.41 -3.55
CA ARG A 242 -17.51 13.05 -3.10
C ARG A 242 -17.70 13.54 -1.69
N GLU A 243 -16.82 13.11 -0.80
CA GLU A 243 -16.67 13.71 0.52
C GLU A 243 -15.33 14.45 0.59
N ARG A 244 -15.39 15.76 0.84
CA ARG A 244 -14.20 16.57 1.04
C ARG A 244 -13.82 16.52 2.52
N TYR A 245 -12.54 16.27 2.80
CA TYR A 245 -12.01 16.33 4.15
C TYR A 245 -12.02 17.79 4.65
N HIS A 246 -13.10 18.20 5.31
CA HIS A 246 -13.20 19.51 5.94
C HIS A 246 -12.70 19.43 7.39
N PHE A 247 -11.72 20.28 7.73
CA PHE A 247 -11.50 20.63 9.13
C PHE A 247 -12.68 21.50 9.54
N GLN A 248 -13.65 20.91 10.22
CA GLN A 248 -14.44 21.69 11.15
C GLN A 248 -13.87 21.34 12.52
N TYR A 249 -13.26 22.34 13.18
CA TYR A 249 -13.17 22.32 14.63
C TYR A 249 -14.59 22.11 15.14
N LEU A 250 -14.92 20.88 15.51
CA LEU A 250 -16.19 20.54 16.11
C LEU A 250 -15.89 19.88 17.44
N ASP A 251 -15.90 20.72 18.46
CA ASP A 251 -16.39 20.34 19.78
C ASP A 251 -17.75 19.65 19.62
N SER A 252 -17.74 18.33 19.44
CA SER A 252 -18.75 17.44 20.00
C SER A 252 -18.38 16.01 19.67
N LEU A 253 -18.35 15.19 20.72
CA LEU A 253 -18.10 13.75 20.75
C LEU A 253 -18.93 12.88 19.78
N PHE A 254 -19.87 13.39 19.00
CA PHE A 254 -20.77 12.57 18.20
C PHE A 254 -21.39 13.34 17.02
N ARG A 255 -20.83 13.19 15.80
CA ARG A 255 -21.50 13.40 14.49
C ARG A 255 -20.50 13.03 13.38
N ALA A 256 -20.82 12.26 12.34
CA ALA A 256 -21.90 11.32 12.07
C ALA A 256 -21.27 10.23 11.19
N LEU A 257 -21.60 8.97 11.48
CA LEU A 257 -21.27 7.84 10.63
C LEU A 257 -22.03 8.01 9.30
N GLU A 258 -21.40 8.56 8.28
CA GLU A 258 -22.01 8.60 6.95
C GLU A 258 -21.81 7.23 6.30
N ILE A 259 -22.92 6.50 6.20
CA ILE A 259 -22.97 5.18 5.58
C ILE A 259 -23.32 5.37 4.11
N SER A 260 -22.34 5.17 3.23
CA SER A 260 -22.57 5.14 1.79
C SER A 260 -22.73 3.71 1.30
N ARG A 261 -23.81 3.41 0.57
CA ARG A 261 -23.95 2.14 -0.17
C ARG A 261 -23.19 2.26 -1.49
N MET A 262 -22.24 1.36 -1.71
CA MET A 262 -21.44 1.34 -2.93
C MET A 262 -22.14 0.53 -4.02
N SER A 263 -21.95 0.94 -5.27
CA SER A 263 -22.38 0.15 -6.43
C SER A 263 -21.22 -0.32 -7.30
N LEU A 264 -20.01 0.15 -6.99
CA LEU A 264 -18.78 -0.17 -7.72
C LEU A 264 -17.66 -0.51 -6.72
N PRO A 265 -16.72 -1.37 -7.12
CA PRO A 265 -15.70 -1.92 -6.22
C PRO A 265 -14.53 -0.96 -6.02
N GLY A 266 -14.66 0.04 -5.15
CA GLY A 266 -13.47 0.73 -4.64
C GLY A 266 -13.66 2.15 -4.13
N VAL A 267 -12.63 2.70 -3.49
CA VAL A 267 -12.61 4.06 -2.93
C VAL A 267 -11.31 4.72 -3.33
N LEU A 268 -11.37 5.96 -3.85
CA LEU A 268 -10.17 6.72 -4.18
C LEU A 268 -9.90 7.77 -3.11
N VAL A 269 -8.73 7.68 -2.49
CA VAL A 269 -8.19 8.69 -1.58
C VAL A 269 -7.18 9.56 -2.32
N LEU A 270 -7.34 10.87 -2.21
CA LEU A 270 -6.54 11.86 -2.89
C LEU A 270 -5.88 12.78 -1.85
N ASP A 271 -4.62 13.16 -2.12
CA ASP A 271 -4.01 14.36 -1.53
C ASP A 271 -3.75 15.36 -2.65
N GLU A 272 -4.56 16.42 -2.69
CA GLU A 272 -4.55 17.42 -3.78
C GLU A 272 -3.19 18.12 -3.93
N ALA A 273 -2.40 18.24 -2.86
CA ALA A 273 -1.14 19.01 -2.88
C ALA A 273 0.06 18.18 -3.36
N GLU A 274 0.08 16.88 -3.06
CA GLU A 274 1.24 16.03 -3.29
C GLU A 274 1.14 15.20 -4.58
N GLY A 275 0.01 15.26 -5.30
CA GLY A 275 -0.15 14.62 -6.61
C GLY A 275 -0.12 13.08 -6.57
N VAL A 276 -0.34 12.50 -5.39
CA VAL A 276 -0.39 11.05 -5.16
C VAL A 276 -1.70 10.68 -4.50
N SER A 277 -2.14 9.47 -4.80
CA SER A 277 -3.48 8.98 -4.50
C SER A 277 -3.39 7.49 -4.18
N LEU A 278 -4.31 7.01 -3.36
CA LEU A 278 -4.47 5.60 -3.03
C LEU A 278 -5.84 5.15 -3.49
N LEU A 279 -5.88 4.21 -4.42
CA LEU A 279 -7.11 3.53 -4.79
C LEU A 279 -7.20 2.21 -4.03
N ALA A 280 -8.26 2.06 -3.24
CA ALA A 280 -8.64 0.80 -2.62
C ALA A 280 -9.73 0.13 -3.48
N VAL A 281 -9.57 -1.13 -3.86
CA VAL A 281 -10.49 -1.90 -4.70
C VAL A 281 -10.92 -3.15 -3.94
N PHE A 282 -12.19 -3.53 -4.02
CA PHE A 282 -12.72 -4.72 -3.35
C PHE A 282 -13.25 -5.73 -4.36
N SER A 283 -12.88 -7.01 -4.27
CA SER A 283 -13.44 -8.04 -5.17
C SER A 283 -14.95 -8.24 -4.98
N GLN A 284 -15.44 -8.02 -3.76
CA GLN A 284 -16.85 -8.02 -3.41
C GLN A 284 -17.27 -6.61 -3.05
N LEU A 285 -18.45 -6.19 -3.52
CA LEU A 285 -19.01 -4.90 -3.16
C LEU A 285 -19.29 -4.87 -1.64
N PRO A 286 -18.72 -3.92 -0.89
CA PRO A 286 -19.14 -3.70 0.49
C PRO A 286 -20.63 -3.35 0.53
N GLU A 287 -21.37 -3.94 1.46
CA GLU A 287 -22.78 -3.58 1.71
C GLU A 287 -22.88 -2.11 2.13
N SER A 288 -21.89 -1.66 2.89
CA SER A 288 -21.74 -0.27 3.29
C SER A 288 -20.29 0.12 3.51
N VAL A 289 -20.01 1.42 3.39
CA VAL A 289 -18.76 2.02 3.85
C VAL A 289 -19.08 3.15 4.81
N ALA A 290 -18.49 3.07 6.00
CA ALA A 290 -18.47 4.16 6.95
C ALA A 290 -17.15 4.93 6.86
N TYR A 291 -17.21 6.22 7.18
CA TYR A 291 -16.04 7.09 7.23
C TYR A 291 -16.06 7.94 8.50
N ARG A 292 -14.88 8.19 9.09
CA ARG A 292 -14.72 9.05 10.27
C ARG A 292 -13.45 9.90 10.16
N SER A 293 -13.57 11.18 10.49
CA SER A 293 -12.45 12.14 10.50
C SER A 293 -11.89 12.33 11.91
N TYR A 294 -10.57 12.43 12.03
CA TYR A 294 -9.86 12.58 13.31
C TYR A 294 -8.79 13.69 13.29
N GLY A 295 -8.90 14.65 12.37
CA GLY A 295 -8.00 15.79 12.29
C GLY A 295 -6.76 15.53 11.42
N THR A 296 -5.85 14.66 11.85
CA THR A 296 -4.62 14.30 11.09
C THR A 296 -4.80 13.08 10.18
N PHE A 297 -5.94 12.43 10.27
CA PHE A 297 -6.28 11.23 9.52
C PHE A 297 -7.78 11.00 9.49
N PHE A 298 -8.17 9.97 8.74
CA PHE A 298 -9.51 9.47 8.76
C PHE A 298 -9.52 7.95 8.65
N THR A 299 -10.64 7.34 9.05
CA THR A 299 -10.90 5.92 8.83
C THR A 299 -11.89 5.73 7.71
N VAL A 300 -11.66 4.69 6.90
CA VAL A 300 -12.62 4.14 5.93
C VAL A 300 -12.90 2.71 6.35
N GLU A 301 -14.17 2.40 6.58
CA GLU A 301 -14.64 1.14 7.19
C GLU A 301 -15.63 0.44 6.26
N PRO A 302 -15.15 -0.31 5.24
CA PRO A 302 -16.01 -1.14 4.40
C PRO A 302 -16.50 -2.37 5.17
N ALA A 303 -17.82 -2.53 5.23
CA ALA A 303 -18.50 -3.66 5.83
C ALA A 303 -19.18 -4.53 4.76
N PHE A 304 -19.04 -5.83 4.89
CA PHE A 304 -19.50 -6.81 3.92
C PHE A 304 -20.78 -7.51 4.39
N GLU A 305 -21.52 -8.08 3.43
CA GLU A 305 -22.76 -8.80 3.72
C GLU A 305 -22.52 -9.93 4.72
N ARG A 306 -23.44 -10.06 5.68
CA ARG A 306 -23.41 -11.11 6.68
C ARG A 306 -23.57 -12.48 6.03
N ALA A 307 -22.71 -13.42 6.39
CA ALA A 307 -22.75 -14.78 5.86
C ALA A 307 -23.03 -15.80 6.98
N SER A 308 -23.90 -16.78 6.71
CA SER A 308 -24.07 -17.97 7.56
C SER A 308 -23.35 -19.15 6.92
N LEU A 309 -22.27 -19.60 7.54
CA LEU A 309 -21.38 -20.61 6.97
C LEU A 309 -21.56 -21.95 7.70
N LYS A 310 -21.67 -23.03 6.93
CA LYS A 310 -21.59 -24.42 7.42
C LYS A 310 -20.14 -24.83 7.63
N LYS A 311 -19.93 -25.90 8.41
CA LYS A 311 -18.59 -26.46 8.63
C LYS A 311 -17.93 -26.79 7.29
N GLY A 312 -16.74 -26.24 7.07
CA GLY A 312 -15.93 -26.43 5.87
C GLY A 312 -16.14 -25.37 4.78
N GLU A 313 -17.22 -24.57 4.85
CA GLU A 313 -17.45 -23.48 3.91
C GLU A 313 -16.45 -22.34 4.15
N ILE A 314 -16.11 -21.65 3.07
CA ILE A 314 -15.12 -20.57 3.04
C ILE A 314 -15.79 -19.32 2.49
N SER A 315 -15.66 -18.20 3.19
CA SER A 315 -15.92 -16.86 2.64
C SER A 315 -14.59 -16.15 2.41
N GLN A 316 -14.46 -15.46 1.28
CA GLN A 316 -13.21 -14.80 0.88
C GLN A 316 -13.45 -13.35 0.49
N TYR A 317 -12.54 -12.47 0.90
CA TYR A 317 -12.54 -11.06 0.57
C TYR A 317 -11.16 -10.66 0.07
N LEU A 318 -11.11 -9.80 -0.93
CA LEU A 318 -9.85 -9.32 -1.51
C LEU A 318 -9.87 -7.80 -1.61
N LEU A 319 -8.85 -7.18 -1.02
CA LEU A 319 -8.55 -5.77 -1.11
C LEU A 319 -7.32 -5.58 -2.00
N GLY A 320 -7.43 -4.76 -3.05
CA GLY A 320 -6.30 -4.21 -3.78
C GLY A 320 -6.02 -2.78 -3.37
N LEU A 321 -4.76 -2.46 -3.10
CA LEU A 321 -4.29 -1.12 -2.79
C LEU A 321 -3.32 -0.68 -3.88
N ILE A 322 -3.74 0.30 -4.66
CA ILE A 322 -3.01 0.81 -5.82
C ILE A 322 -2.68 2.28 -5.56
N PRO A 323 -1.49 2.58 -5.06
CA PRO A 323 -1.01 3.95 -5.01
C PRO A 323 -0.47 4.41 -6.37
N GLY A 324 -0.67 5.68 -6.66
CA GLY A 324 -0.26 6.26 -7.94
C GLY A 324 -0.75 7.70 -8.11
N THR A 325 -0.71 8.19 -9.33
CA THR A 325 -1.27 9.49 -9.69
C THR A 325 -2.52 9.27 -10.52
N PHE A 326 -3.67 9.24 -9.85
CA PHE A 326 -4.99 8.99 -10.46
C PHE A 326 -5.77 10.29 -10.74
N TYR A 327 -5.14 11.44 -10.55
CA TYR A 327 -5.71 12.76 -10.74
C TYR A 327 -4.79 13.63 -11.60
N SER A 328 -5.39 14.42 -12.48
CA SER A 328 -4.74 15.46 -13.25
C SER A 328 -5.58 16.74 -13.29
N ALA A 329 -4.98 17.85 -13.73
CA ALA A 329 -5.69 19.09 -14.01
C ALA A 329 -6.77 18.98 -15.09
N SER A 330 -6.96 17.81 -15.73
CA SER A 330 -7.96 17.54 -16.77
C SER A 330 -8.95 16.40 -16.42
N GLY A 331 -8.80 15.70 -15.30
CA GLY A 331 -9.72 14.60 -14.94
C GLY A 331 -9.21 13.63 -13.87
N PHE A 332 -10.02 12.61 -13.57
CA PHE A 332 -9.67 11.50 -12.67
C PHE A 332 -9.73 10.17 -13.42
N HIS A 333 -8.79 9.29 -13.12
CA HIS A 333 -8.79 7.92 -13.61
C HIS A 333 -9.28 7.01 -12.50
N LEU A 334 -10.46 6.42 -12.67
CA LEU A 334 -11.03 5.50 -11.70
C LEU A 334 -11.20 4.15 -12.39
N GLY A 335 -10.16 3.33 -12.36
CA GLY A 335 -10.25 2.02 -13.01
C GLY A 335 -11.34 1.16 -12.38
N VAL A 336 -12.07 0.42 -13.21
CA VAL A 336 -12.82 -0.74 -12.76
C VAL A 336 -11.84 -1.88 -12.75
N PHE A 337 -11.57 -2.37 -11.56
CA PHE A 337 -10.58 -3.40 -11.33
C PHE A 337 -11.34 -4.66 -10.93
N ASP A 338 -11.13 -5.72 -11.69
CA ASP A 338 -11.58 -7.06 -11.37
C ASP A 338 -10.36 -7.90 -10.99
N PHE A 339 -10.59 -8.97 -10.23
CA PHE A 339 -9.53 -9.90 -9.86
C PHE A 339 -9.83 -11.25 -10.46
N GLN A 340 -8.95 -11.73 -11.32
CA GLN A 340 -8.97 -13.11 -11.78
C GLN A 340 -8.01 -13.93 -10.94
N GLU A 341 -8.53 -14.97 -10.31
CA GLU A 341 -7.71 -15.95 -9.62
C GLU A 341 -7.02 -16.85 -10.66
N GLU A 342 -5.70 -16.79 -10.75
CA GLU A 342 -4.89 -17.60 -11.65
C GLU A 342 -3.79 -18.30 -10.84
N LYS A 343 -3.85 -19.63 -10.73
CA LYS A 343 -2.86 -20.47 -10.01
C LYS A 343 -2.63 -20.05 -8.54
N GLY A 344 -3.68 -19.63 -7.83
CA GLY A 344 -3.57 -19.18 -6.43
C GLY A 344 -3.06 -17.74 -6.26
N ARG A 345 -2.72 -17.04 -7.34
CA ARG A 345 -2.41 -15.61 -7.34
C ARG A 345 -3.61 -14.82 -7.86
N ASN A 346 -3.87 -13.66 -7.25
CA ASN A 346 -4.92 -12.76 -7.72
C ASN A 346 -4.33 -11.83 -8.77
N ARG A 347 -4.59 -12.08 -10.05
CA ARG A 347 -4.20 -11.18 -11.12
C ARG A 347 -5.27 -10.09 -11.26
N LEU A 348 -4.85 -8.84 -11.10
CA LEU A 348 -5.71 -7.70 -11.40
C LEU A 348 -6.02 -7.66 -12.90
N ILE A 349 -7.26 -7.92 -13.28
CA ILE A 349 -7.77 -7.57 -14.62
C ILE A 349 -8.33 -6.16 -14.50
N SER A 350 -7.71 -5.19 -15.17
CA SER A 350 -8.21 -3.82 -15.18
C SER A 350 -9.00 -3.55 -16.46
N SER A 351 -10.12 -2.87 -16.30
CA SER A 351 -10.72 -2.02 -17.33
C SER A 351 -10.63 -0.59 -16.80
N LEU A 352 -9.69 0.21 -17.31
CA LEU A 352 -9.54 1.59 -16.85
C LEU A 352 -10.77 2.41 -17.28
N VAL A 353 -11.71 2.68 -16.37
CA VAL A 353 -12.74 3.68 -16.62
C VAL A 353 -12.12 5.05 -16.37
N THR A 354 -11.82 5.75 -17.45
CA THR A 354 -11.44 7.16 -17.34
C THR A 354 -12.72 7.96 -17.12
N VAL A 355 -12.82 8.60 -15.96
CA VAL A 355 -13.90 9.57 -15.71
C VAL A 355 -13.40 10.92 -16.19
N GLU A 356 -13.56 11.17 -17.49
CA GLU A 356 -13.30 12.49 -18.06
C GLU A 356 -14.33 13.48 -17.52
N SER A 357 -13.84 14.55 -16.91
CA SER A 357 -14.66 15.70 -16.55
C SER A 357 -14.14 16.90 -17.33
N ARG A 358 -15.06 17.62 -17.97
CA ARG A 358 -14.74 18.86 -18.70
C ARG A 358 -14.36 20.03 -17.79
N ALA A 359 -14.40 19.87 -16.46
CA ALA A 359 -14.04 20.91 -15.49
C ALA A 359 -13.58 20.30 -14.14
N PRO A 360 -12.36 19.76 -14.05
CA PRO A 360 -11.82 19.16 -12.81
C PRO A 360 -11.77 20.12 -11.64
N GLU A 361 -11.57 21.40 -11.88
CA GLU A 361 -11.67 22.45 -10.87
C GLU A 361 -13.09 22.72 -10.32
N LEU A 362 -14.14 22.31 -11.04
CA LEU A 362 -15.52 22.25 -10.53
C LEU A 362 -15.82 20.92 -9.81
N LEU A 363 -15.15 19.82 -10.17
CA LEU A 363 -15.20 18.55 -9.43
C LEU A 363 -14.66 18.72 -8.01
N LEU A 364 -13.67 19.60 -7.84
CA LEU A 364 -13.10 19.97 -6.55
C LEU A 364 -13.96 20.99 -5.76
N ARG A 365 -15.14 21.40 -6.23
CA ARG A 365 -16.02 22.40 -5.56
C ARG A 365 -17.40 21.89 -5.09
N GLY A 366 -17.60 20.58 -5.01
CA GLY A 366 -18.71 19.97 -4.22
C GLY A 366 -20.03 19.75 -4.98
N LYS A 367 -19.98 19.21 -6.21
CA LYS A 367 -21.18 18.73 -6.91
C LYS A 367 -21.11 17.22 -7.13
N ARG A 368 -22.27 16.55 -7.14
CA ARG A 368 -22.45 15.16 -7.60
C ARG A 368 -22.01 15.08 -9.06
N ILE A 369 -21.17 14.10 -9.38
CA ILE A 369 -20.53 13.98 -10.70
C ILE A 369 -21.14 12.77 -11.40
N SER A 370 -21.95 13.02 -12.43
CA SER A 370 -22.42 11.97 -13.33
C SER A 370 -21.30 11.56 -14.27
N TYR A 371 -21.11 10.26 -14.47
CA TYR A 371 -20.18 9.71 -15.46
C TYR A 371 -20.92 8.78 -16.40
N ASN A 372 -20.47 8.71 -17.66
CA ASN A 372 -20.92 7.71 -18.60
C ASN A 372 -19.97 6.53 -18.52
N ARG A 373 -20.51 5.32 -18.33
CA ARG A 373 -19.75 4.08 -18.40
C ARG A 373 -19.22 3.92 -19.83
N ILE A 374 -17.92 4.04 -20.01
CA ILE A 374 -17.27 3.64 -21.26
C ILE A 374 -17.10 2.12 -21.16
N GLY A 375 -17.76 1.40 -22.09
CA GLY A 375 -17.87 -0.06 -22.10
C GLY A 375 -16.59 -0.77 -22.47
#